data_AF-A0A7W1GTA4-F1
#
_entry.id   AF-A0A7W1GTA4-F1
#
_cell.length_a   1.000
_cell.length_b   1.000
_cell.length_c   1.000
_cell.angle_alpha   90.00
_cell.angle_beta   90.00
_cell.angle_gamma   90.00
#
_symmetry.space_group_name_H-M   'P 1'
#
loop_
_entity.id
_entity.type
_entity.pdbx_description
1 polymer ?
#
loop_
_entity_poly.entity_id
_entity_poly.type
_entity_poly.pdbx_seq_one_letter_code
_entity_poly.pdbx_strand_id
1 'polypeptide(L)'
;MQIFSKTILTLLTAGLLAGCDQTKQNDITDKKAIKSVVQSYQEAFNKKDTAKLTSQMTADATYRNPVTGESAKGREAIEKLFKEKFEKGQNRRLDVTIKSIEFPNADEAIENGVMKVIFDDKSSVEMAYQAEYVRESDKWLVKAINMIELSEPSSNFEKLKELSWLIGKWIDYDANVEIGFDNQWDKYKNFITQHFKMKIYGHDDIEGKQIIAWDPIKEVIRSWVFDSDGEFGEGTWKKVDNSWYATMRYTLSDGRIGTSKNVYTFVDDSNYTFASIEREVDGEILPDINPVTVEKIE
;
A
#
# COMPACT_ATOMS: atom_id res chain seq x y z
N MET A 1 -17.86 24.03 -81.49
CA MET A 1 -18.27 22.61 -81.52
C MET A 1 -18.70 22.23 -80.10
N GLN A 2 -20.00 21.95 -79.92
CA GLN A 2 -20.72 21.30 -78.80
C GLN A 2 -20.16 21.43 -77.36
N ILE A 3 -20.75 22.24 -76.46
CA ILE A 3 -21.95 22.03 -75.60
C ILE A 3 -21.81 20.84 -74.62
N PHE A 4 -21.79 21.08 -73.30
CA PHE A 4 -22.88 20.72 -72.35
C PHE A 4 -22.53 21.05 -70.88
N SER A 5 -23.47 21.76 -70.25
CA SER A 5 -23.65 21.91 -68.81
C SER A 5 -23.93 20.58 -68.11
N LYS A 6 -23.48 20.41 -66.86
CA LYS A 6 -24.21 19.65 -65.81
C LYS A 6 -23.68 19.93 -64.40
N THR A 7 -24.50 20.66 -63.64
CA THR A 7 -24.56 20.74 -62.18
C THR A 7 -24.89 19.36 -61.58
N ILE A 8 -24.05 18.84 -60.67
CA ILE A 8 -24.33 17.73 -59.72
C ILE A 8 -23.48 18.01 -58.46
N LEU A 9 -24.08 18.52 -57.39
CA LEU A 9 -24.45 17.82 -56.15
C LEU A 9 -23.28 17.59 -55.16
N THR A 10 -23.29 18.29 -54.03
CA THR A 10 -22.87 17.71 -52.75
C THR A 10 -23.64 18.37 -51.60
N LEU A 11 -24.80 17.79 -51.29
CA LEU A 11 -25.44 17.90 -49.98
C LEU A 11 -25.04 16.62 -49.25
N LEU A 12 -24.09 16.70 -48.31
CA LEU A 12 -23.66 15.70 -47.30
C LEU A 12 -22.40 16.33 -46.68
N THR A 13 -22.20 16.58 -45.39
CA THR A 13 -22.74 16.04 -44.13
C THR A 13 -22.44 17.05 -43.02
N ALA A 14 -23.45 17.68 -42.42
CA ALA A 14 -23.31 18.43 -41.16
C ALA A 14 -23.64 17.56 -39.93
N GLY A 15 -23.53 16.23 -40.06
CA GLY A 15 -24.04 15.26 -39.08
C GLY A 15 -23.07 14.82 -37.98
N LEU A 16 -21.77 15.11 -38.06
CA LEU A 16 -20.78 14.60 -37.08
C LEU A 16 -20.42 15.56 -35.95
N LEU A 17 -20.69 16.86 -36.05
CA LEU A 17 -20.36 17.82 -34.98
C LEU A 17 -21.43 17.88 -33.88
N ALA A 18 -22.71 17.66 -34.22
CA ALA A 18 -23.81 17.73 -33.26
C ALA A 18 -23.81 16.60 -32.21
N GLY A 19 -23.37 15.39 -32.58
CA GLY A 19 -23.36 14.24 -31.67
C GLY A 19 -22.30 14.32 -30.56
N CYS A 20 -21.15 14.94 -30.83
CA CYS A 20 -20.08 15.08 -29.84
C CYS A 20 -20.43 16.14 -28.78
N ASP A 21 -21.08 17.23 -29.19
CA ASP A 21 -21.54 18.28 -28.27
C ASP A 21 -22.72 17.82 -27.40
N GLN A 22 -23.66 17.05 -27.97
CA GLN A 22 -24.79 16.49 -27.23
C GLN A 22 -24.34 15.45 -26.18
N THR A 23 -23.37 14.60 -26.53
CA THR A 23 -22.81 13.60 -25.60
C THR A 23 -22.09 14.29 -24.44
N LYS A 24 -21.25 15.31 -24.70
CA LYS A 24 -20.58 16.08 -23.64
C LYS A 24 -21.56 16.83 -22.74
N GLN A 25 -22.63 17.38 -23.30
CA GLN A 25 -23.65 18.10 -22.55
C GLN A 25 -24.46 17.16 -21.64
N ASN A 26 -24.75 15.95 -22.11
CA ASN A 26 -25.38 14.90 -21.32
C ASN A 26 -24.46 14.50 -20.15
N ASP A 27 -23.17 14.25 -20.39
CA ASP A 27 -22.20 13.92 -19.33
C ASP A 27 -22.13 14.98 -18.23
N ILE A 28 -22.16 16.28 -18.58
CA ILE A 28 -22.14 17.37 -17.58
C ILE A 28 -23.40 17.32 -16.72
N THR A 29 -24.55 17.08 -17.35
CA THR A 29 -25.86 17.03 -16.69
C THR A 29 -25.96 15.81 -15.79
N ASP A 30 -25.53 14.64 -16.29
CA ASP A 30 -25.52 13.39 -15.55
C ASP A 30 -24.52 13.40 -14.39
N LYS A 31 -23.32 13.98 -14.57
CA LYS A 31 -22.36 14.20 -13.47
C LYS A 31 -22.97 15.07 -12.37
N LYS A 32 -23.74 16.09 -12.73
CA LYS A 32 -24.44 16.94 -11.75
C LYS A 32 -25.54 16.15 -11.02
N ALA A 33 -26.29 15.31 -11.73
CA ALA A 33 -27.31 14.45 -11.14
C ALA A 33 -26.71 13.45 -10.14
N ILE A 34 -25.64 12.75 -10.52
CA ILE A 34 -24.93 11.81 -9.63
C ILE A 34 -24.36 12.53 -8.41
N LYS A 35 -23.71 13.70 -8.59
CA LYS A 35 -23.26 14.54 -7.46
C LYS A 35 -24.38 14.89 -6.49
N SER A 36 -25.60 15.12 -6.99
CA SER A 36 -26.78 15.37 -6.15
C SER A 36 -27.23 14.12 -5.38
N VAL A 37 -27.10 12.92 -5.97
CA VAL A 37 -27.36 11.65 -5.27
C VAL A 37 -26.38 11.49 -4.10
N VAL A 38 -25.08 11.73 -4.34
CA VAL A 38 -24.04 11.66 -3.31
C VAL A 38 -24.29 12.65 -2.17
N GLN A 39 -24.64 13.90 -2.50
CA GLN A 39 -24.98 14.91 -1.50
C GLN A 39 -26.19 14.48 -0.65
N SER A 40 -27.25 13.96 -1.29
CA SER A 40 -28.44 13.45 -0.59
C SER A 40 -28.09 12.27 0.33
N TYR A 41 -27.23 11.36 -0.12
CA TYR A 41 -26.74 10.24 0.68
C TYR A 41 -25.97 10.72 1.92
N GLN A 42 -25.05 11.68 1.74
CA GLN A 42 -24.27 12.26 2.83
C GLN A 42 -25.17 12.97 3.87
N GLU A 43 -26.11 13.78 3.41
CA GLU A 43 -27.07 14.48 4.28
C GLU A 43 -27.96 13.50 5.05
N ALA A 44 -28.44 12.44 4.39
CA ALA A 44 -29.25 11.41 5.01
C ALA A 44 -28.47 10.63 6.07
N PHE A 45 -27.22 10.25 5.77
CA PHE A 45 -26.33 9.60 6.74
C PHE A 45 -26.12 10.49 7.97
N ASN A 46 -25.81 11.78 7.77
CA ASN A 46 -25.55 12.73 8.86
C ASN A 46 -26.79 13.00 9.72
N LYS A 47 -27.99 12.84 9.16
CA LYS A 47 -29.27 12.92 9.89
C LYS A 47 -29.74 11.57 10.46
N LYS A 48 -28.99 10.48 10.23
CA LYS A 48 -29.37 9.10 10.56
C LYS A 48 -30.71 8.67 9.91
N ASP A 49 -31.06 9.30 8.79
CA ASP A 49 -32.28 9.01 8.03
C ASP A 49 -32.03 7.85 7.06
N THR A 50 -32.19 6.64 7.58
CA THR A 50 -31.91 5.39 6.84
C THR A 50 -32.85 5.17 5.65
N ALA A 51 -34.10 5.63 5.76
CA ALA A 51 -35.07 5.57 4.67
C ALA A 51 -34.64 6.50 3.52
N LYS A 52 -34.23 7.73 3.83
CA LYS A 52 -33.70 8.66 2.81
C LYS A 52 -32.37 8.17 2.22
N LEU A 53 -31.48 7.62 3.06
CA LEU A 53 -30.16 7.10 2.67
C LEU A 53 -30.26 6.04 1.57
N THR A 54 -31.26 5.17 1.67
CA THR A 54 -31.48 4.06 0.74
C THR A 54 -32.49 4.38 -0.37
N SER A 55 -33.18 5.53 -0.31
CA SER A 55 -34.24 5.90 -1.27
C SER A 55 -33.79 6.00 -2.73
N GLN A 56 -32.50 6.25 -2.97
CA GLN A 56 -31.90 6.37 -4.30
C GLN A 56 -31.09 5.13 -4.70
N MET A 57 -31.38 3.98 -4.07
CA MET A 57 -30.83 2.68 -4.44
C MET A 57 -31.86 1.89 -5.24
N THR A 58 -31.36 1.06 -6.17
CA THR A 58 -32.14 0.02 -6.83
C THR A 58 -32.71 -0.98 -5.81
N ALA A 59 -33.77 -1.68 -6.17
CA ALA A 59 -34.43 -2.62 -5.25
C ALA A 59 -33.49 -3.75 -4.81
N ASP A 60 -32.59 -4.19 -5.70
CA ASP A 60 -31.63 -5.28 -5.50
C ASP A 60 -30.19 -4.80 -5.23
N ALA A 61 -30.02 -3.52 -4.87
CA ALA A 61 -28.72 -2.90 -4.64
C ALA A 61 -27.81 -3.71 -3.71
N THR A 62 -26.51 -3.71 -3.96
CA THR A 62 -25.53 -4.41 -3.12
C THR A 62 -24.63 -3.44 -2.36
N TYR A 63 -24.36 -3.74 -1.10
CA TYR A 63 -23.39 -3.04 -0.25
C TYR A 63 -22.35 -4.05 0.20
N ARG A 64 -21.06 -3.75 0.02
CA ARG A 64 -19.97 -4.69 0.35
C ARG A 64 -18.72 -4.00 0.86
N ASN A 65 -18.20 -4.51 1.97
CA ASN A 65 -16.84 -4.30 2.41
C ASN A 65 -16.13 -5.68 2.45
N PRO A 66 -15.25 -6.00 1.48
CA PRO A 66 -14.60 -7.30 1.41
C PRO A 66 -13.56 -7.51 2.53
N VAL A 67 -13.06 -6.44 3.16
CA VAL A 67 -12.04 -6.52 4.23
C VAL A 67 -12.68 -6.91 5.56
N THR A 68 -13.80 -6.28 5.91
CA THR A 68 -14.51 -6.57 7.17
C THR A 68 -15.53 -7.71 7.02
N GLY A 69 -15.88 -8.08 5.79
CA GLY A 69 -16.93 -9.05 5.48
C GLY A 69 -18.36 -8.48 5.57
N GLU A 70 -18.50 -7.21 5.95
CA GLU A 70 -19.80 -6.55 6.06
C GLU A 70 -20.46 -6.44 4.68
N SER A 71 -21.69 -6.94 4.57
CA SER A 71 -22.43 -6.89 3.32
C SER A 71 -23.94 -6.92 3.53
N ALA A 72 -24.67 -6.37 2.54
CA ALA A 72 -26.12 -6.43 2.46
C ALA A 72 -26.56 -6.44 0.99
N LYS A 73 -27.67 -7.12 0.69
CA LYS A 73 -28.26 -7.17 -0.65
C LYS A 73 -29.74 -6.80 -0.58
N GLY A 74 -30.13 -5.90 -1.47
CA GLY A 74 -31.45 -5.31 -1.52
C GLY A 74 -31.56 -4.08 -0.64
N ARG A 75 -32.34 -3.09 -1.12
CA ARG A 75 -32.52 -1.79 -0.46
C ARG A 75 -32.94 -1.92 1.00
N GLU A 76 -33.88 -2.82 1.30
CA GLU A 76 -34.39 -3.05 2.66
C GLU A 76 -33.32 -3.61 3.61
N ALA A 77 -32.48 -4.52 3.13
CA ALA A 77 -31.38 -5.08 3.93
C ALA A 77 -30.31 -4.03 4.22
N ILE A 78 -30.00 -3.17 3.24
CA ILE A 78 -29.07 -2.05 3.42
C ILE A 78 -29.64 -1.05 4.43
N GLU A 79 -30.93 -0.72 4.36
CA GLU A 79 -31.57 0.17 5.33
C GLU A 79 -31.47 -0.39 6.75
N LYS A 80 -31.78 -1.68 6.91
CA LYS A 80 -31.65 -2.38 8.20
C LYS A 80 -30.21 -2.34 8.73
N LEU A 81 -29.21 -2.60 7.89
CA LEU A 81 -27.80 -2.51 8.25
C LEU A 81 -27.47 -1.13 8.83
N PHE A 82 -27.87 -0.05 8.16
CA PHE A 82 -27.61 1.30 8.65
C PHE A 82 -28.38 1.64 9.93
N LYS A 83 -29.62 1.14 10.11
CA LYS A 83 -30.37 1.29 11.37
C LYS A 83 -29.58 0.70 12.55
N GLU A 84 -29.16 -0.55 12.42
CA GLU A 84 -28.37 -1.23 13.45
C GLU A 84 -27.04 -0.51 13.74
N LYS A 85 -26.36 -0.01 12.69
CA LYS A 85 -25.13 0.75 12.85
C LYS A 85 -25.34 2.08 13.58
N PHE A 86 -26.47 2.75 13.40
CA PHE A 86 -26.76 4.03 14.06
C PHE A 86 -27.23 3.84 15.49
N GLU A 87 -27.86 2.71 15.82
CA GLU A 87 -28.27 2.35 17.18
C GLU A 87 -27.08 1.91 18.05
N LYS A 88 -26.17 1.09 17.50
CA LYS A 88 -25.04 0.51 18.26
C LYS A 88 -23.76 1.34 18.23
N GLY A 89 -23.73 2.40 17.42
CA GLY A 89 -22.51 3.15 17.12
C GLY A 89 -22.37 4.46 17.87
N GLN A 90 -21.12 4.91 18.03
CA GLN A 90 -20.85 6.30 18.39
C GLN A 90 -21.46 7.26 17.36
N ASN A 91 -21.81 8.46 17.81
CA ASN A 91 -22.25 9.51 16.92
C ASN A 91 -21.13 9.86 15.92
N ARG A 92 -21.51 10.07 14.68
CA ARG A 92 -20.59 10.19 13.56
C ARG A 92 -21.20 10.97 12.42
N ARG A 93 -20.34 11.60 11.63
CA ARG A 93 -20.69 12.25 10.36
C ARG A 93 -19.87 11.66 9.23
N LEU A 94 -20.43 11.73 8.04
CA LEU A 94 -19.83 11.34 6.78
C LEU A 94 -19.49 12.59 5.97
N ASP A 95 -18.25 12.62 5.48
CA ASP A 95 -17.81 13.49 4.39
C ASP A 95 -17.46 12.62 3.19
N VAL A 96 -17.95 12.98 2.00
CA VAL A 96 -17.68 12.27 0.76
C VAL A 96 -16.92 13.17 -0.21
N THR A 97 -15.78 12.67 -0.70
CA THR A 97 -14.99 13.32 -1.75
C THR A 97 -15.03 12.48 -3.02
N ILE A 98 -15.65 13.01 -4.06
CA ILE A 98 -15.71 12.38 -5.39
C ILE A 98 -14.36 12.58 -6.09
N LYS A 99 -13.78 11.50 -6.62
CA LYS A 99 -12.52 11.53 -7.39
C LYS A 99 -12.76 11.47 -8.88
N SER A 100 -13.61 10.56 -9.34
CA SER A 100 -14.03 10.47 -10.75
C SER A 100 -15.48 10.00 -10.87
N ILE A 101 -16.10 10.39 -12.00
CA ILE A 101 -17.37 9.85 -12.48
C ILE A 101 -17.17 9.55 -13.96
N GLU A 102 -17.39 8.30 -14.33
CA GLU A 102 -17.22 7.76 -15.67
C GLU A 102 -18.52 7.09 -16.12
N PHE A 103 -18.80 7.14 -17.43
CA PHE A 103 -20.00 6.56 -18.03
C PHE A 103 -19.60 5.44 -18.99
N PRO A 104 -19.65 4.16 -18.57
CA PRO A 104 -19.38 3.04 -19.48
C PRO A 104 -20.34 3.00 -20.67
N ASN A 105 -21.58 3.43 -20.48
CA ASN A 105 -22.60 3.64 -21.51
C ASN A 105 -23.62 4.70 -21.02
N ALA A 106 -24.67 4.96 -21.81
CA ALA A 106 -25.65 6.00 -21.50
C ALA A 106 -26.46 5.74 -20.22
N ASP A 107 -26.59 4.49 -19.79
CA ASP A 107 -27.46 4.07 -18.69
C ASP A 107 -26.69 3.53 -17.48
N GLU A 108 -25.36 3.56 -17.51
CA GLU A 108 -24.50 3.13 -16.42
C GLU A 108 -23.48 4.22 -16.09
N ALA A 109 -23.16 4.36 -14.81
CA ALA A 109 -22.08 5.22 -14.36
C ALA A 109 -21.30 4.57 -13.23
N ILE A 110 -20.01 4.89 -13.14
CA ILE A 110 -19.12 4.46 -12.07
C ILE A 110 -18.54 5.70 -11.42
N GLU A 111 -18.77 5.82 -10.12
CA GLU A 111 -18.15 6.82 -9.27
C GLU A 111 -17.05 6.18 -8.43
N ASN A 112 -15.87 6.80 -8.41
CA ASN A 112 -14.82 6.45 -7.45
C ASN A 112 -14.59 7.64 -6.52
N GLY A 113 -14.42 7.36 -5.23
CA GLY A 113 -14.24 8.40 -4.23
C GLY A 113 -13.62 7.92 -2.93
N VAL A 114 -13.54 8.86 -1.98
CA VAL A 114 -13.14 8.60 -0.60
C VAL A 114 -14.25 9.07 0.33
N MET A 115 -14.66 8.20 1.24
CA MET A 115 -15.54 8.53 2.36
C MET A 115 -14.70 8.71 3.62
N LYS A 116 -14.98 9.73 4.40
CA LYS A 116 -14.39 9.95 5.72
C LYS A 116 -15.49 9.96 6.76
N VAL A 117 -15.49 8.95 7.63
CA VAL A 117 -16.39 8.87 8.78
C VAL A 117 -15.68 9.46 9.98
N ILE A 118 -16.26 10.48 10.58
CA ILE A 118 -15.66 11.28 11.65
C ILE A 118 -16.52 11.12 12.89
N PHE A 119 -15.89 10.72 13.99
CA PHE A 119 -16.54 10.46 15.27
C PHE A 119 -16.42 11.68 16.21
N ASP A 120 -17.25 11.72 17.26
CA ASP A 120 -17.29 12.84 18.21
C ASP A 120 -15.97 13.03 18.97
N ASP A 121 -15.20 11.96 19.18
CA ASP A 121 -13.85 11.99 19.78
C ASP A 121 -12.76 12.55 18.83
N LYS A 122 -13.18 13.02 17.64
CA LYS A 122 -12.34 13.52 16.54
C LYS A 122 -11.49 12.46 15.84
N SER A 123 -11.62 11.18 16.21
CA SER A 123 -11.09 10.10 15.40
C SER A 123 -11.83 10.02 14.07
N SER A 124 -11.20 9.43 13.06
CA SER A 124 -11.83 9.23 11.76
C SER A 124 -11.33 7.96 11.09
N VAL A 125 -12.22 7.33 10.32
CA VAL A 125 -11.91 6.22 9.42
C VAL A 125 -12.12 6.70 8.00
N GLU A 126 -11.11 6.51 7.15
CA GLU A 126 -11.21 6.76 5.72
C GLU A 126 -11.48 5.47 4.97
N MET A 127 -12.31 5.52 3.95
CA MET A 127 -12.63 4.39 3.09
C MET A 127 -12.55 4.82 1.64
N ALA A 128 -11.81 4.08 0.83
CA ALA A 128 -11.95 4.17 -0.61
C ALA A 128 -13.23 3.44 -1.01
N TYR A 129 -14.01 4.03 -1.91
CA TYR A 129 -15.23 3.40 -2.39
C TYR A 129 -15.39 3.54 -3.90
N GLN A 130 -16.16 2.60 -4.44
CA GLN A 130 -16.72 2.64 -5.78
C GLN A 130 -18.24 2.48 -5.67
N ALA A 131 -18.97 3.39 -6.28
CA ALA A 131 -20.42 3.30 -6.44
C ALA A 131 -20.77 3.10 -7.92
N GLU A 132 -21.55 2.07 -8.20
CA GLU A 132 -22.11 1.82 -9.53
C GLU A 132 -23.54 2.33 -9.58
N TYR A 133 -23.89 2.98 -10.68
CA TYR A 133 -25.20 3.55 -10.92
C TYR A 133 -25.81 2.94 -12.17
N VAL A 134 -27.13 2.81 -12.16
CA VAL A 134 -27.95 2.50 -13.34
C VAL A 134 -29.03 3.56 -13.50
N ARG A 135 -29.39 3.87 -14.75
CA ARG A 135 -30.50 4.78 -15.08
C ARG A 135 -31.82 4.00 -15.13
N GLU A 136 -32.76 4.35 -14.26
CA GLU A 136 -34.13 3.80 -14.25
C GLU A 136 -35.16 4.92 -14.24
N SER A 137 -36.10 4.92 -15.19
CA SER A 137 -37.13 5.97 -15.32
C SER A 137 -36.55 7.39 -15.27
N ASP A 138 -35.50 7.62 -16.07
CA ASP A 138 -34.74 8.88 -16.17
C ASP A 138 -34.09 9.37 -14.86
N LYS A 139 -33.83 8.45 -13.91
CA LYS A 139 -33.13 8.74 -12.66
C LYS A 139 -31.93 7.82 -12.47
N TRP A 140 -30.82 8.39 -12.02
CA TRP A 140 -29.67 7.63 -11.58
C TRP A 140 -29.95 7.02 -10.20
N LEU A 141 -29.87 5.69 -10.12
CA LEU A 141 -30.00 4.93 -8.88
C LEU A 141 -28.71 4.17 -8.60
N VAL A 142 -28.34 4.08 -7.33
CA VAL A 142 -27.20 3.29 -6.89
C VAL A 142 -27.54 1.79 -7.01
N LYS A 143 -26.75 1.09 -7.80
CA LYS A 143 -26.82 -0.36 -8.01
C LYS A 143 -25.88 -1.11 -7.06
N ALA A 144 -24.67 -0.59 -6.85
CA ALA A 144 -23.72 -1.22 -5.95
C ALA A 144 -22.86 -0.18 -5.24
N ILE A 145 -22.46 -0.48 -4.00
CA ILE A 145 -21.40 0.23 -3.29
C ILE A 145 -20.41 -0.81 -2.80
N ASN A 146 -19.18 -0.70 -3.28
CA ASN A 146 -18.03 -1.46 -2.78
C ASN A 146 -17.10 -0.50 -2.05
N MET A 147 -16.59 -0.89 -0.88
CA MET A 147 -15.67 -0.05 -0.10
C MET A 147 -14.63 -0.85 0.65
N ILE A 148 -13.47 -0.25 0.87
CA ILE A 148 -12.40 -0.79 1.70
C ILE A 148 -11.92 0.30 2.66
N GLU A 149 -11.62 -0.07 3.90
CA GLU A 149 -11.00 0.85 4.86
C GLU A 149 -9.55 1.13 4.44
N LEU A 150 -9.18 2.41 4.52
CA LEU A 150 -7.81 2.89 4.39
C LEU A 150 -7.24 3.01 5.80
N SER A 151 -6.71 1.91 6.33
CA SER A 151 -5.95 1.93 7.58
C SER A 151 -4.45 2.05 7.28
N GLU A 152 -3.76 2.87 8.06
CA GLU A 152 -2.30 2.82 8.05
C GLU A 152 -1.84 1.54 8.77
N PRO A 153 -0.86 0.81 8.22
CA PRO A 153 -0.26 -0.31 8.92
C PRO A 153 0.25 0.10 10.30
N SER A 154 0.02 -0.73 11.30
CA SER A 154 0.65 -0.56 12.62
C SER A 154 2.17 -0.63 12.50
N SER A 155 2.87 0.13 13.32
CA SER A 155 4.33 0.10 13.40
C SER A 155 4.83 -0.90 14.44
N ASN A 156 5.86 -1.67 14.08
CA ASN A 156 6.64 -2.52 14.98
C ASN A 156 7.87 -1.78 15.55
N PHE A 157 7.94 -0.45 15.43
CA PHE A 157 9.09 0.34 15.86
C PHE A 157 9.52 0.03 17.30
N GLU A 158 8.58 -0.08 18.24
CA GLU A 158 8.91 -0.38 19.65
C GLU A 158 9.64 -1.71 19.84
N LYS A 159 9.46 -2.68 18.92
CA LYS A 159 10.13 -3.98 18.92
C LYS A 159 11.52 -3.94 18.28
N LEU A 160 11.79 -2.92 17.46
CA LEU A 160 13.04 -2.76 16.72
C LEU A 160 13.88 -1.56 17.19
N LYS A 161 13.35 -0.71 18.07
CA LYS A 161 13.97 0.58 18.44
C LYS A 161 15.38 0.45 19.00
N GLU A 162 15.72 -0.67 19.62
CA GLU A 162 17.05 -0.94 20.14
C GLU A 162 18.10 -1.20 19.06
N LEU A 163 17.69 -1.35 17.80
CA LEU A 163 18.55 -1.36 16.61
C LEU A 163 18.59 -0.01 15.90
N SER A 164 18.01 1.06 16.46
CA SER A 164 17.99 2.38 15.80
C SER A 164 19.39 2.96 15.57
N TRP A 165 20.38 2.52 16.34
CA TRP A 165 21.78 2.92 16.14
C TRP A 165 22.37 2.37 14.84
N LEU A 166 21.76 1.36 14.19
CA LEU A 166 22.16 0.93 12.84
C LEU A 166 21.76 1.95 11.77
N ILE A 167 20.83 2.87 12.02
CA ILE A 167 20.29 3.77 10.99
C ILE A 167 21.32 4.83 10.60
N GLY A 168 21.46 5.04 9.29
CA GLY A 168 22.43 5.95 8.69
C GLY A 168 23.30 5.24 7.66
N LYS A 169 24.33 5.95 7.20
CA LYS A 169 25.32 5.39 6.30
C LYS A 169 26.58 5.02 7.05
N TRP A 170 27.12 3.86 6.74
CA TRP A 170 28.25 3.27 7.43
C TRP A 170 29.29 2.72 6.47
N ILE A 171 30.54 2.63 6.91
CA ILE A 171 31.63 2.06 6.15
C ILE A 171 32.50 1.16 7.03
N ASP A 172 32.85 0.00 6.51
CA ASP A 172 33.99 -0.81 6.95
C ASP A 172 35.06 -0.71 5.87
N TYR A 173 36.28 -0.31 6.25
CA TYR A 173 37.34 -0.02 5.30
C TYR A 173 38.71 -0.44 5.81
N ASP A 174 39.42 -1.21 4.99
CA ASP A 174 40.85 -1.44 5.09
C ASP A 174 41.53 -1.39 3.70
N ALA A 175 42.83 -1.71 3.64
CA ALA A 175 43.60 -1.63 2.40
C ALA A 175 43.10 -2.54 1.27
N ASN A 176 42.32 -3.58 1.59
CA ASN A 176 41.87 -4.61 0.65
C ASN A 176 40.35 -4.77 0.62
N VAL A 177 39.61 -4.25 1.60
CA VAL A 177 38.17 -4.41 1.73
C VAL A 177 37.52 -3.04 1.94
N GLU A 178 36.51 -2.74 1.14
CA GLU A 178 35.63 -1.59 1.33
C GLU A 178 34.19 -2.06 1.30
N ILE A 179 33.45 -1.83 2.39
CA ILE A 179 32.04 -2.20 2.51
C ILE A 179 31.24 -0.99 2.96
N GLY A 180 30.38 -0.49 2.08
CA GLY A 180 29.44 0.58 2.40
C GLY A 180 28.07 0.02 2.75
N PHE A 181 27.42 0.58 3.77
CA PHE A 181 26.05 0.25 4.17
C PHE A 181 25.17 1.51 4.18
N ASP A 182 23.93 1.39 3.71
CA ASP A 182 22.88 2.40 3.83
C ASP A 182 21.66 1.76 4.51
N ASN A 183 21.46 2.12 5.78
CA ASN A 183 20.45 1.55 6.64
C ASN A 183 19.33 2.57 6.91
N GLN A 184 18.11 2.23 6.52
CA GLN A 184 16.95 3.11 6.65
C GLN A 184 15.73 2.36 7.19
N TRP A 185 14.88 3.09 7.91
CA TRP A 185 13.54 2.62 8.23
C TRP A 185 12.68 2.59 6.96
N ASP A 186 11.80 1.61 6.83
CA ASP A 186 10.68 1.72 5.90
C ASP A 186 9.67 2.79 6.37
N LYS A 187 8.70 3.10 5.51
CA LYS A 187 7.69 4.15 5.74
C LYS A 187 7.02 4.05 7.11
N TYR A 188 6.73 2.82 7.57
CA TYR A 188 6.00 2.57 8.82
C TYR A 188 6.89 2.05 9.96
N LYS A 189 8.23 2.05 9.78
CA LYS A 189 9.21 1.53 10.76
C LYS A 189 8.93 0.09 11.21
N ASN A 190 8.38 -0.71 10.31
CA ASN A 190 8.21 -2.16 10.45
C ASN A 190 9.47 -2.92 10.07
N PHE A 191 10.34 -2.31 9.27
CA PHE A 191 11.55 -2.91 8.73
C PHE A 191 12.72 -1.93 8.83
N ILE A 192 13.90 -2.45 9.18
CA ILE A 192 15.17 -1.79 8.84
C ILE A 192 15.63 -2.41 7.53
N THR A 193 15.79 -1.59 6.51
CA THR A 193 16.32 -1.99 5.21
C THR A 193 17.76 -1.51 5.11
N GLN A 194 18.68 -2.44 4.94
CA GLN A 194 20.08 -2.21 4.66
C GLN A 194 20.34 -2.50 3.19
N HIS A 195 20.98 -1.59 2.49
CA HIS A 195 21.67 -1.89 1.23
C HIS A 195 23.17 -1.88 1.51
N PHE A 196 23.91 -2.79 0.91
CA PHE A 196 25.35 -2.83 1.04
C PHE A 196 26.04 -3.00 -0.30
N LYS A 197 27.26 -2.50 -0.39
CA LYS A 197 28.17 -2.71 -1.51
C LYS A 197 29.53 -3.09 -0.96
N MET A 198 30.12 -4.14 -1.50
CA MET A 198 31.38 -4.71 -1.05
C MET A 198 32.36 -4.74 -2.21
N LYS A 199 33.58 -4.27 -1.97
CA LYS A 199 34.71 -4.37 -2.87
C LYS A 199 35.85 -5.07 -2.15
N ILE A 200 36.25 -6.23 -2.66
CA ILE A 200 37.28 -7.08 -2.05
C ILE A 200 38.44 -7.23 -3.03
N TYR A 201 39.67 -6.94 -2.59
CA TYR A 201 40.91 -6.99 -3.38
C TYR A 201 40.83 -6.30 -4.76
N GLY A 202 39.98 -5.28 -4.89
CA GLY A 202 39.79 -4.56 -6.15
C GLY A 202 39.00 -5.30 -7.23
N HIS A 203 38.36 -6.43 -6.90
CA HIS A 203 37.41 -7.13 -7.78
C HIS A 203 36.08 -6.38 -7.91
N ASP A 204 35.19 -6.92 -8.76
CA ASP A 204 33.86 -6.36 -9.03
C ASP A 204 33.05 -6.20 -7.74
N ASP A 205 32.23 -5.15 -7.70
CA ASP A 205 31.42 -4.82 -6.53
C ASP A 205 30.32 -5.87 -6.34
N ILE A 206 30.29 -6.53 -5.18
CA ILE A 206 29.15 -7.33 -4.75
C ILE A 206 28.15 -6.38 -4.08
N GLU A 207 26.96 -6.29 -4.65
CA GLU A 207 25.86 -5.54 -4.05
C GLU A 207 24.88 -6.47 -3.37
N GLY A 208 24.28 -6.02 -2.28
CA GLY A 208 23.24 -6.78 -1.60
C GLY A 208 22.32 -5.95 -0.73
N LYS A 209 21.36 -6.65 -0.14
CA LYS A 209 20.30 -6.07 0.68
C LYS A 209 20.00 -6.97 1.86
N GLN A 210 19.83 -6.37 3.02
CA GLN A 210 19.29 -7.03 4.21
C GLN A 210 18.00 -6.34 4.66
N ILE A 211 17.03 -7.14 5.11
CA ILE A 211 15.80 -6.67 5.75
C ILE A 211 15.78 -7.24 7.16
N ILE A 212 15.60 -6.39 8.17
CA ILE A 212 15.44 -6.79 9.58
C ILE A 212 14.01 -6.45 10.01
N ALA A 213 13.31 -7.40 10.63
CA ALA A 213 11.91 -7.29 11.02
C ALA A 213 11.60 -7.97 12.36
N TRP A 214 10.48 -7.58 12.97
CA TRP A 214 9.91 -8.31 14.10
C TRP A 214 9.00 -9.44 13.62
N ASP A 215 9.22 -10.66 14.11
CA ASP A 215 8.33 -11.81 13.91
C ASP A 215 7.38 -11.91 15.13
N PRO A 216 6.10 -11.53 15.00
CA PRO A 216 5.16 -11.53 16.14
C PRO A 216 4.70 -12.92 16.55
N ILE A 217 4.90 -13.96 15.73
CA ILE A 217 4.53 -15.34 16.07
C ILE A 217 5.62 -15.95 16.94
N LYS A 218 6.88 -15.74 16.55
CA LYS A 218 8.04 -16.26 17.28
C LYS A 218 8.53 -15.34 18.41
N GLU A 219 8.02 -14.11 18.44
CA GLU A 219 8.46 -13.04 19.34
C GLU A 219 9.97 -12.80 19.31
N VAL A 220 10.55 -12.77 18.11
CA VAL A 220 11.97 -12.52 17.88
C VAL A 220 12.18 -11.57 16.71
N ILE A 221 13.35 -10.93 16.68
CA ILE A 221 13.81 -10.21 15.50
C ILE A 221 14.37 -11.23 14.50
N ARG A 222 14.00 -11.11 13.23
CA ARG A 222 14.51 -11.90 12.12
C ARG A 222 15.12 -11.01 11.06
N SER A 223 16.00 -11.58 10.25
CA SER A 223 16.51 -10.92 9.05
C SER A 223 16.50 -11.83 7.84
N TRP A 224 16.55 -11.21 6.66
CA TRP A 224 16.81 -11.87 5.38
C TRP A 224 17.85 -11.06 4.64
N VAL A 225 18.78 -11.74 3.99
CA VAL A 225 19.86 -11.13 3.21
C VAL A 225 19.90 -11.74 1.83
N PHE A 226 20.22 -10.94 0.84
CA PHE A 226 20.32 -11.30 -0.58
C PHE A 226 21.47 -10.52 -1.19
N ASP A 227 22.24 -11.13 -2.07
CA ASP A 227 23.28 -10.44 -2.84
C ASP A 227 23.22 -10.74 -4.34
N SER A 228 24.05 -10.03 -5.07
CA SER A 228 24.17 -10.07 -6.53
C SER A 228 24.80 -11.35 -7.08
N ASP A 229 25.46 -12.16 -6.24
CA ASP A 229 25.95 -13.48 -6.62
C ASP A 229 24.84 -14.55 -6.59
N GLY A 230 23.66 -14.19 -6.10
CA GLY A 230 22.51 -15.08 -5.99
C GLY A 230 22.48 -15.86 -4.68
N GLU A 231 23.32 -15.50 -3.71
CA GLU A 231 23.19 -16.00 -2.34
C GLU A 231 22.00 -15.33 -1.65
N PHE A 232 21.35 -16.12 -0.79
CA PHE A 232 20.36 -15.59 0.13
C PHE A 232 20.42 -16.30 1.47
N GLY A 233 20.04 -15.60 2.53
CA GLY A 233 20.05 -16.16 3.88
C GLY A 233 18.95 -15.60 4.75
N GLU A 234 18.73 -16.27 5.88
CA GLU A 234 17.84 -15.82 6.94
C GLU A 234 18.54 -15.85 8.29
N GLY A 235 18.14 -14.93 9.17
CA GLY A 235 18.71 -14.74 10.49
C GLY A 235 17.67 -14.70 11.59
N THR A 236 18.07 -15.13 12.79
CA THR A 236 17.32 -14.87 14.04
C THR A 236 18.23 -14.14 15.02
N TRP A 237 17.72 -13.06 15.60
CA TRP A 237 18.49 -12.11 16.38
C TRP A 237 18.20 -12.26 17.87
N LYS A 238 19.24 -12.17 18.68
CA LYS A 238 19.15 -12.16 20.14
C LYS A 238 20.09 -11.10 20.72
N LYS A 239 19.57 -10.30 21.64
CA LYS A 239 20.39 -9.37 22.42
C LYS A 239 21.06 -10.10 23.59
N VAL A 240 22.36 -9.87 23.77
CA VAL A 240 23.12 -10.26 24.96
C VAL A 240 23.99 -9.06 25.34
N ASP A 241 23.77 -8.52 26.54
CA ASP A 241 24.39 -7.28 27.01
C ASP A 241 24.23 -6.12 26.01
N ASN A 242 25.31 -5.58 25.47
CA ASN A 242 25.30 -4.51 24.47
C ASN A 242 25.48 -5.02 23.02
N SER A 243 25.36 -6.33 22.81
CA SER A 243 25.57 -6.95 21.50
C SER A 243 24.31 -7.64 20.99
N TRP A 244 24.13 -7.57 19.68
CA TRP A 244 23.12 -8.29 18.94
C TRP A 244 23.78 -9.44 18.17
N TYR A 245 23.30 -10.65 18.43
CA TYR A 245 23.76 -11.86 17.78
C TYR A 245 22.71 -12.30 16.77
N ALA A 246 23.05 -12.26 15.49
CA ALA A 246 22.25 -12.81 14.41
C ALA A 246 22.79 -14.20 14.05
N THR A 247 22.04 -15.25 14.38
CA THR A 247 22.35 -16.61 13.93
C THR A 247 21.78 -16.79 12.53
N MET A 248 22.65 -17.02 11.56
CA MET A 248 22.37 -16.95 10.14
C MET A 248 22.48 -18.32 9.48
N ARG A 249 21.62 -18.56 8.50
CA ARG A 249 21.70 -19.69 7.57
C ARG A 249 21.57 -19.17 6.14
N TYR A 250 22.47 -19.60 5.28
CA TYR A 250 22.62 -19.14 3.91
C TYR A 250 22.44 -20.31 2.93
N THR A 251 21.96 -19.99 1.74
CA THR A 251 22.07 -20.83 0.55
C THR A 251 22.98 -20.08 -0.42
N LEU A 252 24.18 -20.62 -0.65
CA LEU A 252 25.17 -20.02 -1.52
C LEU A 252 24.77 -20.17 -2.99
N SER A 253 25.40 -19.40 -3.86
CA SER A 253 25.12 -19.39 -5.31
C SER A 253 25.33 -20.75 -6.01
N ASP A 254 26.18 -21.60 -5.44
CA ASP A 254 26.44 -22.98 -5.89
C ASP A 254 25.52 -24.04 -5.25
N GLY A 255 24.57 -23.61 -4.40
CA GLY A 255 23.60 -24.46 -3.72
C GLY A 255 24.07 -25.05 -2.39
N ARG A 256 25.32 -24.79 -1.96
CA ARG A 256 25.81 -25.19 -0.64
C ARG A 256 25.14 -24.41 0.48
N ILE A 257 25.18 -24.96 1.69
CA ILE A 257 24.60 -24.34 2.88
C ILE A 257 25.70 -23.73 3.74
N GLY A 258 25.59 -22.43 4.00
CA GLY A 258 26.41 -21.72 4.96
C GLY A 258 25.68 -21.47 6.28
N THR A 259 26.41 -21.41 7.39
CA THR A 259 25.91 -20.85 8.66
C THR A 259 26.94 -19.93 9.28
N SER A 260 26.47 -18.95 10.06
CA SER A 260 27.34 -18.10 10.88
C SER A 260 26.57 -17.53 12.07
N LYS A 261 27.30 -16.95 13.02
CA LYS A 261 26.78 -16.05 14.03
C LYS A 261 27.42 -14.69 13.86
N ASN A 262 26.65 -13.74 13.34
CA ASN A 262 27.08 -12.37 13.17
C ASN A 262 26.83 -11.60 14.47
N VAL A 263 27.85 -10.90 14.95
CA VAL A 263 27.82 -10.16 16.21
C VAL A 263 27.95 -8.69 15.91
N TYR A 264 26.96 -7.91 16.32
CA TYR A 264 26.97 -6.46 16.20
C TYR A 264 27.01 -5.85 17.59
N THR A 265 28.04 -5.07 17.90
CA THR A 265 28.18 -4.45 19.22
C THR A 265 28.18 -2.94 19.07
N PHE A 266 27.21 -2.28 19.69
CA PHE A 266 27.16 -0.82 19.72
C PHE A 266 28.36 -0.28 20.50
N VAL A 267 29.07 0.72 19.96
CA VAL A 267 30.17 1.40 20.66
C VAL A 267 29.73 2.81 21.03
N ASP A 268 29.41 3.62 20.02
CA ASP A 268 28.90 4.98 20.17
C ASP A 268 28.12 5.42 18.91
N ASP A 269 27.67 6.67 18.85
CA ASP A 269 26.85 7.18 17.74
C ASP A 269 27.58 7.22 16.39
N SER A 270 28.91 7.11 16.39
CA SER A 270 29.75 7.12 15.20
C SER A 270 30.36 5.74 14.89
N ASN A 271 30.22 4.76 15.78
CA ASN A 271 30.91 3.48 15.66
C ASN A 271 30.08 2.30 16.19
N TYR A 272 30.15 1.19 15.49
CA TYR A 272 29.84 -0.12 16.05
C TYR A 272 30.89 -1.13 15.61
N THR A 273 30.98 -2.29 16.27
CA THR A 273 31.82 -3.38 15.79
C THR A 273 30.99 -4.51 15.20
N PHE A 274 31.54 -5.15 14.17
CA PHE A 274 30.98 -6.32 13.54
C PHE A 274 31.97 -7.49 13.64
N ALA A 275 31.49 -8.67 13.99
CA ALA A 275 32.24 -9.92 13.89
C ALA A 275 31.37 -11.01 13.26
N SER A 276 32.00 -12.04 12.68
CA SER A 276 31.29 -13.21 12.17
C SER A 276 31.99 -14.46 12.67
N ILE A 277 31.34 -15.17 13.59
CA ILE A 277 31.90 -16.33 14.28
C ILE A 277 31.10 -17.59 14.00
N GLU A 278 31.60 -18.76 14.42
CA GLU A 278 30.91 -20.05 14.25
C GLU A 278 30.50 -20.29 12.78
N ARG A 279 31.43 -19.97 11.88
CA ARG A 279 31.21 -20.03 10.44
C ARG A 279 31.39 -21.45 9.93
N GLU A 280 30.49 -21.90 9.08
CA GLU A 280 30.51 -23.24 8.49
C GLU A 280 29.97 -23.20 7.06
N VAL A 281 30.49 -24.04 6.18
CA VAL A 281 29.88 -24.37 4.87
C VAL A 281 29.86 -25.88 4.69
N ASP A 282 28.68 -26.48 4.52
CA ASP A 282 28.46 -27.93 4.35
C ASP A 282 29.22 -28.81 5.38
N GLY A 283 29.28 -28.39 6.64
CA GLY A 283 30.01 -29.10 7.70
C GLY A 283 31.49 -28.75 7.85
N GLU A 284 32.06 -27.97 6.92
CA GLU A 284 33.44 -27.50 7.03
C GLU A 284 33.49 -26.18 7.81
N ILE A 285 34.21 -26.19 8.94
CA ILE A 285 34.40 -25.01 9.78
C ILE A 285 35.31 -24.01 9.06
N LEU A 286 34.83 -22.77 8.95
CA LEU A 286 35.61 -21.65 8.44
C LEU A 286 36.21 -20.83 9.60
N PRO A 287 37.34 -20.13 9.38
CA PRO A 287 37.88 -19.20 10.36
C PRO A 287 36.89 -18.09 10.71
N ASP A 288 36.87 -17.71 11.98
CA ASP A 288 36.12 -16.55 12.44
C ASP A 288 36.69 -15.25 11.85
N ILE A 289 35.80 -14.31 11.55
CA ILE A 289 36.14 -12.93 11.27
C ILE A 289 36.15 -12.20 12.61
N ASN A 290 37.35 -11.80 13.05
CA ASN A 290 37.53 -11.01 14.26
C ASN A 290 36.76 -9.67 14.18
N PRO A 291 36.40 -9.07 15.32
CA PRO A 291 35.72 -7.78 15.34
C PRO A 291 36.43 -6.72 14.51
N VAL A 292 35.72 -6.13 13.55
CA VAL A 292 36.09 -4.94 12.78
C VAL A 292 35.26 -3.75 13.24
N THR A 293 35.81 -2.55 13.15
CA THR A 293 35.08 -1.30 13.45
C THR A 293 34.38 -0.83 12.19
N VAL A 294 33.10 -0.51 12.32
CA VAL A 294 32.29 0.09 11.28
C VAL A 294 31.96 1.53 11.68
N GLU A 295 32.34 2.47 10.83
CA GLU A 295 32.28 3.90 11.09
C GLU A 295 31.10 4.55 10.38
N LYS A 296 30.45 5.52 11.03
CA LYS A 296 29.36 6.30 10.45
C LYS A 296 29.92 7.39 9.54
N ILE A 297 29.35 7.53 8.34
CA ILE A 297 29.77 8.55 7.37
C ILE A 297 28.72 9.64 7.16
N GLU A 298 27.43 9.36 7.39
CA GLU A 298 26.31 10.31 7.35
C GLU A 298 25.18 9.92 8.33
#